data_AF-A0A2J0MUC7-F1
#
_entry.id   AF-A0A2J0MUC7-F1
#
_cell.length_a   1.000
_cell.length_b   1.000
_cell.length_c   1.000
_cell.angle_alpha   90.00
_cell.angle_beta   90.00
_cell.angle_gamma   90.00
#
_symmetry.space_group_name_H-M   'P 1'
#
loop_
_entity.id
_entity.type
_entity.pdbx_description
1 polymer ?
#
loop_
_entity_poly.entity_id
_entity_poly.type
_entity_poly.pdbx_seq_one_letter_code
_entity_poly.pdbx_strand_id
1 'polypeptide(L)'
;DNFSYPAWDDSGKPLIREPIFNEQGLHRARAAYLNVSAGKRLVLKNPEFINRAPLISALFPDALVVVCVRHPLCALQSIAKCGNEKFMLKSQSHFGMADDLLLKAAATWKESFDTYHREKNANWIMVKYEDVVFDTEQTLTNLFKFLDIDDPEYLNIASKIPKDLNHSYYWVQKQLKKNEYQKEIQSLVAVGARELGYDFSFNHLNTKRPSFWHQGKSVHKQITKIASSAKKQAKQYIKKMLQWCHRFCGSEGVLISSTIFLSYASEDAVLLVERKVIEKALHMVCHKGRDLGIDFTLELLERDFFRLRGRKHIVLLDKDNSCIPSIILKNIFIYPKDLAAPKKTYVMQASIKYINKETYGI
;
A
#
# COMPACT_ATOMS: atom_id res chain seq x y z
N ASP A 1 9.69 -16.88 27.61
CA ASP A 1 10.83 -16.75 28.55
C ASP A 1 11.61 -15.45 28.39
N ASN A 2 11.74 -14.88 27.19
CA ASN A 2 12.51 -13.63 26.99
C ASN A 2 11.65 -12.35 26.99
N PHE A 3 10.37 -12.42 27.36
CA PHE A 3 9.48 -11.27 27.39
C PHE A 3 8.56 -11.31 28.61
N SER A 4 8.35 -10.15 29.24
CA SER A 4 7.23 -9.87 30.13
C SER A 4 6.06 -9.30 29.32
N TYR A 5 4.85 -9.56 29.81
CA TYR A 5 3.61 -9.17 29.14
C TYR A 5 2.73 -8.39 30.12
N PRO A 6 3.01 -7.09 30.33
CA PRO A 6 2.29 -6.30 31.33
C PRO A 6 0.84 -6.00 30.94
N ALA A 7 0.46 -6.19 29.67
CA ALA A 7 -0.89 -5.95 29.17
C ALA A 7 -1.33 -7.03 28.19
N TRP A 8 -2.62 -7.38 28.24
CA TRP A 8 -3.27 -8.42 27.43
C TRP A 8 -4.59 -7.89 26.87
N ASP A 9 -5.00 -8.37 25.69
CA ASP A 9 -6.33 -8.10 25.14
C ASP A 9 -7.38 -9.09 25.64
N ASP A 10 -8.65 -8.81 25.37
CA ASP A 10 -9.80 -9.66 25.76
C ASP A 10 -9.71 -11.09 25.17
N SER A 11 -8.88 -11.30 24.14
CA SER A 11 -8.63 -12.61 23.53
C SER A 11 -7.45 -13.35 24.17
N GLY A 12 -6.83 -12.79 25.22
CA GLY A 12 -5.66 -13.35 25.88
C GLY A 12 -4.38 -13.23 25.07
N LYS A 13 -4.27 -12.28 24.13
CA LYS A 13 -3.02 -12.00 23.42
C LYS A 13 -2.27 -10.86 24.08
N PRO A 14 -0.93 -10.95 24.20
CA PRO A 14 -0.15 -9.89 24.82
C PRO A 14 -0.14 -8.66 23.92
N LEU A 15 -0.57 -7.56 24.49
CA LEU A 15 -0.66 -6.25 23.86
C LEU A 15 0.70 -5.53 23.88
N ILE A 16 1.42 -5.66 24.99
CA ILE A 16 2.78 -5.13 25.18
C ILE A 16 3.73 -6.31 25.37
N ARG A 17 4.93 -6.21 24.79
CA ARG A 17 5.99 -7.20 24.93
C ARG A 17 7.27 -6.50 25.35
N GLU A 18 7.59 -6.59 26.62
CA GLU A 18 8.81 -6.00 27.18
C GLU A 18 9.92 -7.06 27.21
N PRO A 19 11.10 -6.78 26.66
CA PRO A 19 12.19 -7.74 26.67
C PRO A 19 12.71 -8.00 28.08
N ILE A 20 12.93 -9.27 28.42
CA ILE A 20 13.64 -9.70 29.62
C ILE A 20 15.08 -10.02 29.21
N PHE A 21 16.04 -9.31 29.81
CA PHE A 21 17.47 -9.50 29.57
C PHE A 21 18.00 -10.69 30.37
N ASN A 22 17.69 -11.90 29.90
CA ASN A 22 18.27 -13.15 30.38
C ASN A 22 19.43 -13.55 29.48
N GLU A 23 20.66 -13.54 29.99
CA GLU A 23 21.88 -13.85 29.22
C GLU A 23 21.80 -15.19 28.47
N GLN A 24 21.32 -16.26 29.11
CA GLN A 24 21.15 -17.56 28.45
C GLN A 24 20.09 -17.50 27.35
N GLY A 25 19.01 -16.77 27.59
CA GLY A 25 17.94 -16.54 26.62
C GLY A 25 18.41 -15.75 25.39
N LEU A 26 19.25 -14.73 25.61
CA LEU A 26 19.89 -13.94 24.57
C LEU A 26 20.87 -14.79 23.75
N HIS A 27 21.71 -15.59 24.41
CA HIS A 27 22.67 -16.46 23.74
C HIS A 27 21.96 -17.49 22.85
N ARG A 28 20.89 -18.13 23.34
CA ARG A 28 20.08 -19.07 22.54
C ARG A 28 19.44 -18.38 21.32
N ALA A 29 18.87 -17.19 21.52
CA ALA A 29 18.25 -16.43 20.44
C ALA A 29 19.29 -16.00 19.38
N ARG A 30 20.44 -15.47 19.80
CA ARG A 30 21.55 -15.11 18.90
C ARG A 30 22.01 -16.32 18.08
N ALA A 31 22.26 -17.45 18.72
CA ALA A 31 22.68 -18.69 18.06
C ALA A 31 21.65 -19.15 17.02
N ALA A 32 20.35 -19.08 17.32
CA ALA A 32 19.30 -19.44 16.36
C ALA A 32 19.33 -18.57 15.10
N TYR A 33 19.47 -17.24 15.24
CA TYR A 33 19.58 -16.33 14.10
C TYR A 33 20.85 -16.56 13.26
N LEU A 34 21.99 -16.75 13.91
CA LEU A 34 23.27 -16.98 13.23
C LEU A 34 23.30 -18.34 12.51
N ASN A 35 22.68 -19.37 13.08
CA ASN A 35 22.55 -20.67 12.42
C ASN A 35 21.71 -20.55 11.13
N VAL A 36 20.63 -19.76 11.14
CA VAL A 36 19.80 -19.51 9.94
C VAL A 36 20.57 -18.76 8.86
N SER A 37 21.50 -17.87 9.23
CA SER A 37 22.27 -17.11 8.24
C SER A 37 23.33 -17.96 7.52
N ALA A 38 23.67 -19.14 8.05
CA ALA A 38 24.64 -20.07 7.48
C ALA A 38 25.98 -19.38 7.12
N GLY A 39 26.47 -18.52 8.02
CA GLY A 39 27.71 -17.76 7.83
C GLY A 39 27.61 -16.54 6.90
N LYS A 40 26.42 -16.25 6.35
CA LYS A 40 26.17 -15.03 5.55
C LYS A 40 25.76 -13.86 6.45
N ARG A 41 25.89 -12.64 5.92
CA ARG A 41 25.33 -11.43 6.52
C ARG A 41 23.80 -11.54 6.60
N LEU A 42 23.26 -11.43 7.81
CA LEU A 42 21.84 -11.47 8.07
C LEU A 42 21.24 -10.06 8.01
N VAL A 43 20.18 -9.87 7.25
CA VAL A 43 19.43 -8.61 7.19
C VAL A 43 18.04 -8.82 7.77
N LEU A 44 17.72 -8.11 8.84
CA LEU A 44 16.42 -8.18 9.51
C LEU A 44 15.67 -6.87 9.32
N LYS A 45 14.44 -6.94 8.84
CA LYS A 45 13.58 -5.75 8.67
C LYS A 45 12.24 -5.96 9.37
N ASN A 46 12.01 -5.16 10.41
CA ASN A 46 10.71 -5.00 11.03
C ASN A 46 10.62 -3.57 11.60
N PRO A 47 9.62 -2.75 11.22
CA PRO A 47 9.46 -1.40 11.78
C PRO A 47 9.40 -1.36 13.32
N GLU A 48 8.86 -2.40 13.97
CA GLU A 48 8.77 -2.49 15.44
C GLU A 48 10.13 -2.69 16.12
N PHE A 49 11.20 -2.98 15.38
CA PHE A 49 12.52 -3.23 15.96
C PHE A 49 13.13 -2.00 16.64
N ILE A 50 12.73 -0.79 16.27
CA ILE A 50 13.20 0.42 16.96
C ILE A 50 12.83 0.37 18.45
N ASN A 51 11.64 -0.12 18.81
CA ASN A 51 11.22 -0.29 20.21
C ASN A 51 11.94 -1.42 20.93
N ARG A 52 12.64 -2.27 20.19
CA ARG A 52 13.46 -3.37 20.73
C ARG A 52 14.94 -3.09 20.54
N ALA A 53 15.32 -1.85 20.26
CA ALA A 53 16.70 -1.46 20.05
C ALA A 53 17.64 -1.95 21.16
N PRO A 54 17.34 -1.74 22.46
CA PRO A 54 18.19 -2.28 23.54
C PRO A 54 18.37 -3.80 23.48
N LEU A 55 17.29 -4.54 23.19
CA LEU A 55 17.34 -6.00 23.05
C LEU A 55 18.19 -6.41 21.84
N ILE A 56 18.01 -5.73 20.71
CA ILE A 56 18.75 -6.03 19.48
C ILE A 56 20.24 -5.75 19.67
N SER A 57 20.60 -4.65 20.32
CA SER A 57 21.99 -4.34 20.67
C SER A 57 22.58 -5.35 21.65
N ALA A 58 21.78 -5.89 22.58
CA ALA A 58 22.23 -6.96 23.47
C ALA A 58 22.43 -8.30 22.72
N LEU A 59 21.54 -8.62 21.77
CA LEU A 59 21.63 -9.84 20.95
C LEU A 59 22.78 -9.78 19.94
N PHE A 60 22.99 -8.61 19.35
CA PHE A 60 23.95 -8.37 18.27
C PHE A 60 24.68 -7.05 18.53
N PRO A 61 25.68 -7.02 19.43
CA PRO A 61 26.44 -5.81 19.76
C PRO A 61 27.10 -5.15 18.55
N ASP A 62 27.45 -5.98 17.58
CA ASP A 62 28.11 -5.70 16.31
C ASP A 62 27.12 -5.47 15.15
N ALA A 63 25.81 -5.42 15.41
CA ALA A 63 24.83 -5.12 14.38
C ALA A 63 24.89 -3.66 13.93
N LEU A 64 24.87 -3.47 12.61
CA LEU A 64 24.66 -2.18 11.97
C LEU A 64 23.16 -1.90 11.87
N VAL A 65 22.72 -0.77 12.40
CA VAL A 65 21.31 -0.38 12.47
C VAL A 65 21.04 0.77 11.51
N VAL A 66 20.11 0.54 10.58
CA VAL A 66 19.63 1.56 9.64
C VAL A 66 18.24 2.01 10.07
N VAL A 67 18.12 3.24 10.55
CA VAL A 67 16.83 3.84 10.91
C VAL A 67 16.33 4.67 9.75
N CYS A 68 15.31 4.14 9.06
CA CYS A 68 14.63 4.86 7.99
C CYS A 68 13.62 5.84 8.58
N VAL A 69 13.83 7.14 8.35
CA VAL A 69 12.87 8.18 8.71
C VAL A 69 12.19 8.73 7.47
N ARG A 70 11.00 9.29 7.64
CA ARG A 70 10.24 9.92 6.57
C ARG A 70 9.53 11.14 7.14
N HIS A 71 9.18 12.09 6.27
CA HIS A 71 8.35 13.22 6.66
C HIS A 71 7.14 12.75 7.48
N PRO A 72 6.89 13.29 8.70
CA PRO A 72 5.90 12.76 9.62
C PRO A 72 4.50 12.70 9.01
N LEU A 73 4.06 13.72 8.25
CA LEU A 73 2.76 13.65 7.55
C LEU A 73 2.62 12.46 6.60
N CYS A 74 3.69 12.05 5.90
CA CYS A 74 3.66 10.85 5.07
C CYS A 74 3.49 9.59 5.92
N ALA A 75 4.20 9.50 7.04
CA ALA A 75 4.09 8.37 7.96
C ALA A 75 2.68 8.28 8.57
N LEU A 76 2.17 9.38 9.12
CA LEU A 76 0.81 9.48 9.67
C LEU A 76 -0.24 9.12 8.61
N GLN A 77 -0.10 9.65 7.39
CA GLN A 77 -0.98 9.32 6.28
C GLN A 77 -0.97 7.82 5.96
N SER A 78 0.22 7.21 5.91
CA SER A 78 0.36 5.79 5.58
C SER A 78 -0.31 4.91 6.63
N ILE A 79 -0.03 5.16 7.91
CA ILE A 79 -0.63 4.42 9.03
C ILE A 79 -2.16 4.57 9.00
N ALA A 80 -2.63 5.81 8.89
CA ALA A 80 -4.06 6.11 8.95
C ALA A 80 -4.84 5.60 7.72
N LYS A 81 -4.29 5.70 6.49
CA LYS A 81 -4.95 5.20 5.28
C LYS A 81 -4.98 3.67 5.21
N CYS A 82 -3.94 3.00 5.71
CA CYS A 82 -3.94 1.54 5.80
C CYS A 82 -4.88 1.04 6.90
N GLY A 83 -5.36 1.92 7.79
CA GLY A 83 -6.45 1.65 8.74
C GLY A 83 -6.13 0.52 9.71
N ASN A 84 -4.85 0.28 9.99
CA ASN A 84 -4.44 -0.91 10.71
C ASN A 84 -3.45 -0.54 11.81
N GLU A 85 -3.89 -0.70 13.06
CA GLU A 85 -3.06 -0.51 14.25
C GLU A 85 -1.82 -1.40 14.28
N LYS A 86 -1.76 -2.45 13.46
CA LYS A 86 -0.57 -3.30 13.29
C LYS A 86 0.67 -2.55 12.79
N PHE A 87 0.51 -1.35 12.22
CA PHE A 87 1.65 -0.51 11.81
C PHE A 87 2.06 0.50 12.87
N MET A 88 1.34 0.56 13.99
CA MET A 88 1.72 1.36 15.13
C MET A 88 2.69 0.60 16.00
N LEU A 89 3.56 1.34 16.67
CA LEU A 89 4.35 0.76 17.74
C LEU A 89 3.40 0.28 18.85
N LYS A 90 3.77 -0.80 19.51
CA LYS A 90 3.03 -1.32 20.65
C LYS A 90 3.83 -1.03 21.90
N SER A 91 3.67 0.17 22.44
CA SER A 91 4.36 0.62 23.65
C SER A 91 3.38 1.04 24.71
N GLN A 92 3.86 1.05 25.96
CA GLN A 92 3.09 1.57 27.09
C GLN A 92 2.58 2.99 26.85
N SER A 93 3.29 3.81 26.08
CA SER A 93 2.88 5.19 25.79
C SER A 93 1.62 5.29 24.94
N HIS A 94 1.29 4.25 24.15
CA HIS A 94 0.03 4.17 23.41
C HIS A 94 -1.11 3.66 24.28
N PHE A 95 -0.80 2.91 25.34
CA PHE A 95 -1.79 2.43 26.30
C PHE A 95 -2.30 3.60 27.15
N GLY A 96 -3.57 3.93 26.97
CA GLY A 96 -4.23 5.06 27.64
C GLY A 96 -4.34 6.32 26.79
N MET A 97 -3.81 6.33 25.58
CA MET A 97 -4.14 7.39 24.61
C MET A 97 -5.59 7.22 24.14
N ALA A 98 -6.20 8.34 23.74
CA ALA A 98 -7.50 8.32 23.08
C ALA A 98 -7.51 7.40 21.86
N ASP A 99 -8.68 6.84 21.54
CA ASP A 99 -8.85 5.97 20.36
C ASP A 99 -8.91 6.77 19.05
N ASP A 100 -7.84 7.52 18.77
CA ASP A 100 -7.65 8.28 17.55
C ASP A 100 -6.39 7.80 16.82
N LEU A 101 -6.60 7.34 15.59
CA LEU A 101 -5.54 6.72 14.77
C LEU A 101 -4.43 7.71 14.38
N LEU A 102 -4.74 9.00 14.20
CA LEU A 102 -3.72 10.01 13.85
C LEU A 102 -2.90 10.41 15.06
N LEU A 103 -3.52 10.51 16.23
CA LEU A 103 -2.85 10.73 17.50
C LEU A 103 -1.88 9.59 17.82
N LYS A 104 -2.37 8.34 17.79
CA LYS A 104 -1.52 7.16 18.04
C LYS A 104 -0.40 7.03 16.99
N ALA A 105 -0.66 7.37 15.72
CA ALA A 105 0.36 7.40 14.68
C ALA A 105 1.44 8.49 14.93
N ALA A 106 1.04 9.67 15.41
CA ALA A 106 1.96 10.74 15.78
C ALA A 106 2.84 10.34 16.97
N ALA A 107 2.24 9.72 18.00
CA ALA A 107 2.96 9.19 19.14
C ALA A 107 3.94 8.09 18.73
N THR A 108 3.52 7.15 17.86
CA THR A 108 4.40 6.13 17.27
C THR A 108 5.61 6.76 16.56
N TRP A 109 5.38 7.78 15.73
CA TRP A 109 6.46 8.46 15.03
C TRP A 109 7.43 9.14 16.01
N LYS A 110 6.89 9.86 17.00
CA LYS A 110 7.68 10.51 18.05
C LYS A 110 8.52 9.50 18.84
N GLU A 111 7.90 8.42 19.31
CA GLU A 111 8.59 7.41 20.13
C GLU A 111 9.73 6.72 19.36
N SER A 112 9.51 6.46 18.07
CA SER A 112 10.56 5.92 17.18
C SER A 112 11.74 6.89 17.09
N PHE A 113 11.46 8.18 16.93
CA PHE A 113 12.46 9.23 16.85
C PHE A 113 13.21 9.39 18.18
N ASP A 114 12.50 9.52 19.29
CA ASP A 114 13.09 9.63 20.63
C ASP A 114 13.97 8.42 20.97
N THR A 115 13.50 7.21 20.62
CA THR A 115 14.26 5.98 20.83
C THR A 115 15.53 5.95 19.99
N TYR A 116 15.50 6.38 18.72
CA TYR A 116 16.73 6.55 17.96
C TYR A 116 17.71 7.49 18.67
N HIS A 117 17.26 8.65 19.15
CA HIS A 117 18.16 9.61 19.80
C HIS A 117 18.75 9.08 21.11
N ARG A 118 17.99 8.28 21.86
CA ARG A 118 18.43 7.65 23.10
C ARG A 118 19.44 6.53 22.87
N GLU A 119 19.21 5.68 21.87
CA GLU A 119 19.97 4.43 21.69
C GLU A 119 21.10 4.52 20.65
N LYS A 120 21.11 5.56 19.79
CA LYS A 120 22.09 5.66 18.69
C LYS A 120 23.53 5.60 19.19
N ASN A 121 24.37 4.92 18.43
CA ASN A 121 25.82 4.87 18.62
C ASN A 121 26.53 4.81 17.26
N ALA A 122 27.83 4.49 17.22
CA ALA A 122 28.62 4.46 15.98
C ALA A 122 28.12 3.43 14.94
N ASN A 123 27.41 2.39 15.38
CA ASN A 123 26.83 1.36 14.52
C ASN A 123 25.42 1.73 14.01
N TRP A 124 25.02 2.99 14.14
CA TRP A 124 23.69 3.46 13.74
C TRP A 124 23.80 4.54 12.68
N ILE A 125 22.97 4.42 11.64
CA ILE A 125 22.78 5.47 10.64
C ILE A 125 21.29 5.77 10.51
N MET A 126 20.96 7.05 10.41
CA MET A 126 19.63 7.49 10.02
C MET A 126 19.63 7.81 8.53
N VAL A 127 18.62 7.31 7.82
CA VAL A 127 18.44 7.53 6.39
C VAL A 127 17.05 8.11 6.15
N LYS A 128 16.97 9.30 5.54
CA LYS A 128 15.69 9.89 5.17
C LYS A 128 15.19 9.24 3.88
N TYR A 129 13.92 8.88 3.86
CA TYR A 129 13.25 8.36 2.68
C TYR A 129 13.36 9.34 1.51
N GLU A 130 13.20 10.64 1.78
CA GLU A 130 13.29 11.70 0.79
C GLU A 130 14.69 11.73 0.15
N ASP A 131 15.76 11.56 0.92
CA ASP A 131 17.14 11.53 0.38
C ASP A 131 17.34 10.30 -0.50
N VAL A 132 16.80 9.13 -0.09
CA VAL A 132 16.83 7.92 -0.93
C VAL A 132 16.07 8.12 -2.25
N VAL A 133 15.01 8.93 -2.27
CA VAL A 133 14.21 9.19 -3.47
C VAL A 133 14.81 10.27 -4.36
N PHE A 134 15.24 11.39 -3.79
CA PHE A 134 15.66 12.57 -4.53
C PHE A 134 17.17 12.63 -4.78
N ASP A 135 17.98 12.00 -3.93
CA ASP A 135 19.44 11.93 -4.05
C ASP A 135 19.94 10.47 -3.86
N THR A 136 19.36 9.58 -4.66
CA THR A 136 19.50 8.13 -4.48
C THR A 136 20.94 7.65 -4.55
N GLU A 137 21.70 8.07 -5.57
CA GLU A 137 23.05 7.55 -5.81
C GLU A 137 23.99 7.92 -4.65
N GLN A 138 24.00 9.18 -4.23
CA GLN A 138 24.81 9.63 -3.11
C GLN A 138 24.37 9.01 -1.79
N THR A 139 23.06 8.93 -1.54
CA THR A 139 22.51 8.35 -0.31
C THR A 139 22.83 6.85 -0.21
N LEU A 140 22.66 6.10 -1.29
CA LEU A 140 22.96 4.67 -1.31
C LEU A 140 24.46 4.41 -1.25
N THR A 141 25.30 5.23 -1.88
CA THR A 141 26.77 5.13 -1.77
C THR A 141 27.21 5.28 -0.31
N ASN A 142 26.70 6.28 0.39
CA ASN A 142 27.00 6.50 1.81
C ASN A 142 26.50 5.34 2.67
N LEU A 143 25.30 4.82 2.38
CA LEU A 143 24.74 3.67 3.10
C LEU A 143 25.54 2.40 2.87
N PHE A 144 25.98 2.12 1.64
CA PHE A 144 26.81 0.96 1.30
C PHE A 144 28.15 1.02 2.01
N LYS A 145 28.78 2.19 2.02
CA LYS A 145 30.01 2.43 2.79
C LYS A 145 29.81 2.18 4.29
N PHE A 146 28.72 2.70 4.87
CA PHE A 146 28.41 2.46 6.28
C PHE A 146 28.16 0.97 6.58
N LEU A 147 27.48 0.28 5.67
CA LEU A 147 27.18 -1.15 5.79
C LEU A 147 28.37 -2.04 5.46
N ASP A 148 29.51 -1.49 5.04
CA ASP A 148 30.64 -2.25 4.53
C ASP A 148 30.20 -3.25 3.45
N ILE A 149 29.57 -2.71 2.39
CA ILE A 149 29.16 -3.43 1.18
C ILE A 149 29.97 -2.88 0.01
N ASP A 150 30.95 -3.64 -0.45
CA ASP A 150 31.79 -3.31 -1.61
C ASP A 150 31.34 -4.12 -2.84
N ASP A 151 30.13 -3.80 -3.33
CA ASP A 151 29.56 -4.42 -4.53
C ASP A 151 28.90 -3.35 -5.43
N PRO A 152 29.61 -2.89 -6.49
CA PRO A 152 29.10 -1.90 -7.43
C PRO A 152 27.85 -2.37 -8.20
N GLU A 153 27.69 -3.67 -8.41
CA GLU A 153 26.53 -4.20 -9.14
C GLU A 153 25.26 -4.04 -8.29
N TYR A 154 25.33 -4.36 -7.00
CA TYR A 154 24.21 -4.14 -6.08
C TYR A 154 23.84 -2.68 -5.93
N LEU A 155 24.82 -1.77 -5.88
CA LEU A 155 24.56 -0.33 -5.82
C LEU A 155 23.80 0.13 -7.09
N ASN A 156 24.22 -0.35 -8.26
CA ASN A 156 23.57 -0.05 -9.53
C ASN A 156 22.14 -0.60 -9.61
N ILE A 157 21.89 -1.81 -9.12
CA ILE A 157 20.54 -2.39 -9.06
C ILE A 157 19.66 -1.57 -8.10
N ALA A 158 20.15 -1.27 -6.90
CA ALA A 158 19.41 -0.53 -5.89
C ALA A 158 19.04 0.89 -6.35
N SER A 159 19.93 1.55 -7.11
CA SER A 159 19.73 2.90 -7.63
C SER A 159 18.62 2.99 -8.70
N LYS A 160 18.22 1.87 -9.29
CA LYS A 160 17.20 1.76 -10.35
C LYS A 160 15.79 1.47 -9.82
N ILE A 161 15.61 1.29 -8.52
CA ILE A 161 14.29 0.98 -7.94
C ILE A 161 13.32 2.13 -8.24
N PRO A 162 12.06 1.84 -8.68
CA PRO A 162 11.07 2.87 -8.98
C PRO A 162 10.83 3.83 -7.81
N LYS A 163 10.69 5.12 -8.15
CA LYS A 163 10.62 6.21 -7.17
C LYS A 163 9.25 6.87 -7.24
N ASP A 164 8.63 7.05 -6.08
CA ASP A 164 7.43 7.87 -5.97
C ASP A 164 7.85 9.32 -5.67
N LEU A 165 7.91 10.14 -6.73
CA LEU A 165 8.22 11.57 -6.61
C LEU A 165 7.00 12.40 -6.16
N ASN A 166 5.80 11.79 -6.10
CA ASN A 166 4.55 12.50 -5.85
C ASN A 166 4.14 12.44 -4.38
N HIS A 167 4.73 13.30 -3.57
CA HIS A 167 4.33 13.46 -2.17
C HIS A 167 3.05 14.32 -2.07
N SER A 168 1.89 13.68 -1.87
CA SER A 168 0.63 14.38 -1.58
C SER A 168 0.24 14.26 -0.11
N TYR A 169 0.26 15.39 0.59
CA TYR A 169 -0.16 15.52 2.00
C TYR A 169 -1.64 15.87 2.16
N TYR A 170 -2.36 16.08 1.06
CA TYR A 170 -3.70 16.68 1.09
C TYR A 170 -4.69 15.91 1.98
N TRP A 171 -4.66 14.58 1.94
CA TRP A 171 -5.58 13.77 2.72
C TRP A 171 -5.32 13.93 4.23
N VAL A 172 -4.08 13.72 4.68
CA VAL A 172 -3.75 13.80 6.11
C VAL A 172 -3.92 15.21 6.65
N GLN A 173 -3.57 16.24 5.87
CA GLN A 173 -3.85 17.63 6.24
C GLN A 173 -5.34 17.88 6.45
N LYS A 174 -6.20 17.37 5.55
CA LYS A 174 -7.65 17.52 5.67
C LYS A 174 -8.18 16.83 6.92
N GLN A 175 -7.63 15.65 7.27
CA GLN A 175 -8.01 14.95 8.50
C GLN A 175 -7.53 15.72 9.73
N LEU A 176 -6.26 16.13 9.77
CA LEU A 176 -5.68 16.87 10.89
C LEU A 176 -6.39 18.19 11.18
N LYS A 177 -6.83 18.94 10.14
CA LYS A 177 -7.60 20.18 10.32
C LYS A 177 -8.94 20.00 11.03
N LYS A 178 -9.47 18.77 11.05
CA LYS A 178 -10.75 18.42 11.68
C LYS A 178 -10.59 17.56 12.92
N ASN A 179 -9.36 17.17 13.25
CA ASN A 179 -9.07 16.24 14.33
C ASN A 179 -9.07 16.99 15.65
N GLU A 180 -9.73 16.45 16.67
CA GLU A 180 -9.81 17.07 18.00
C GLU A 180 -8.44 17.18 18.69
N TYR A 181 -7.52 16.25 18.38
CA TYR A 181 -6.14 16.20 18.90
C TYR A 181 -5.12 16.93 18.02
N GLN A 182 -5.56 17.82 17.11
CA GLN A 182 -4.66 18.48 16.15
C GLN A 182 -3.42 19.12 16.81
N LYS A 183 -3.61 19.87 17.90
CA LYS A 183 -2.51 20.56 18.61
C LYS A 183 -1.55 19.58 19.24
N GLU A 184 -2.07 18.51 19.84
CA GLU A 184 -1.27 17.47 20.46
C GLU A 184 -0.45 16.73 19.40
N ILE A 185 -1.08 16.29 18.31
CA ILE A 185 -0.41 15.67 17.15
C ILE A 185 0.73 16.55 16.63
N GLN A 186 0.47 17.85 16.46
CA GLN A 186 1.50 18.81 16.04
C GLN A 186 2.65 18.86 17.03
N SER A 187 2.36 18.93 18.32
CA SER A 187 3.39 19.03 19.36
C SER A 187 4.28 17.78 19.41
N LEU A 188 3.70 16.59 19.23
CA LEU A 188 4.42 15.31 19.26
C LEU A 188 5.50 15.23 18.18
N VAL A 189 5.19 15.71 16.97
CA VAL A 189 6.10 15.56 15.82
C VAL A 189 6.94 16.80 15.54
N ALA A 190 6.62 17.97 16.11
CA ALA A 190 7.27 19.23 15.77
C ALA A 190 8.78 19.24 16.02
N VAL A 191 9.24 18.66 17.14
CA VAL A 191 10.67 18.65 17.50
C VAL A 191 11.45 17.83 16.48
N GLY A 192 11.09 16.56 16.29
CA GLY A 192 11.78 15.70 15.34
C GLY A 192 11.64 16.18 13.90
N ALA A 193 10.49 16.74 13.51
CA ALA A 193 10.33 17.32 12.18
C ALA A 193 11.35 18.43 11.95
N ARG A 194 11.50 19.37 12.90
CA ARG A 194 12.45 20.47 12.82
C ARG A 194 13.89 19.98 12.76
N GLU A 195 14.27 19.03 13.62
CA GLU A 195 15.62 18.45 13.64
C GLU A 195 15.98 17.76 12.32
N LEU A 196 14.99 17.13 11.69
CA LEU A 196 15.16 16.49 10.37
C LEU A 196 15.04 17.48 9.20
N GLY A 197 14.83 18.77 9.46
CA GLY A 197 14.65 19.79 8.42
C GLY A 197 13.33 19.66 7.66
N TYR A 198 12.33 18.97 8.21
CA TYR A 198 10.98 18.92 7.67
C TYR A 198 10.16 20.13 8.13
N ASP A 199 9.49 20.76 7.17
CA ASP A 199 8.49 21.78 7.48
C ASP A 199 7.16 21.12 7.84
N PHE A 200 6.84 21.11 9.13
CA PHE A 200 5.56 20.61 9.64
C PHE A 200 4.47 21.69 9.74
N SER A 201 4.76 22.92 9.32
CA SER A 201 3.77 23.99 9.37
C SER A 201 2.66 23.74 8.33
N PHE A 202 1.41 24.00 8.73
CA PHE A 202 0.26 23.82 7.85
C PHE A 202 0.22 24.83 6.69
N ASN A 203 1.06 25.86 6.74
CA ASN A 203 1.02 27.00 5.83
C ASN A 203 1.89 26.80 4.58
N HIS A 204 2.96 26.00 4.65
CA HIS A 204 3.95 25.87 3.58
C HIS A 204 3.83 24.61 2.73
N LEU A 205 3.07 23.63 3.21
CA LEU A 205 2.87 22.37 2.50
C LEU A 205 1.82 22.53 1.41
N ASN A 206 2.29 22.96 0.23
CA ASN A 206 1.58 23.14 -1.03
C ASN A 206 0.19 22.47 -1.06
N THR A 207 -0.83 23.20 -0.60
CA THR A 207 -2.23 22.75 -0.60
C THR A 207 -2.83 22.78 -2.00
N LYS A 208 -2.01 22.97 -3.05
CA LYS A 208 -2.41 22.72 -4.41
C LYS A 208 -2.82 21.25 -4.46
N ARG A 209 -4.14 21.03 -4.29
CA ARG A 209 -4.83 19.81 -4.69
C ARG A 209 -4.16 19.42 -6.01
N PRO A 210 -3.68 18.17 -6.17
CA PRO A 210 -3.16 17.73 -7.46
C PRO A 210 -4.14 18.25 -8.51
N SER A 211 -3.65 19.05 -9.46
CA SER A 211 -4.48 19.73 -10.48
C SER A 211 -5.47 18.76 -11.13
N PHE A 212 -5.10 17.48 -11.13
CA PHE A 212 -5.89 16.29 -11.40
C PHE A 212 -7.31 16.26 -10.78
N TRP A 213 -7.54 16.71 -9.55
CA TRP A 213 -8.86 16.65 -8.90
C TRP A 213 -9.80 17.79 -9.30
N HIS A 214 -9.27 18.98 -9.61
CA HIS A 214 -10.08 20.07 -10.16
C HIS A 214 -10.42 19.80 -11.63
N GLN A 215 -9.47 19.25 -12.39
CA GLN A 215 -9.72 18.75 -13.74
C GLN A 215 -10.69 17.56 -13.70
N GLY A 216 -10.52 16.62 -12.77
CA GLY A 216 -11.39 15.46 -12.59
C GLY A 216 -12.83 15.81 -12.18
N LYS A 217 -13.06 16.86 -11.35
CA LYS A 217 -14.41 17.34 -11.05
C LYS A 217 -15.05 18.10 -12.21
N SER A 218 -14.29 18.88 -12.96
CA SER A 218 -14.76 19.51 -14.20
C SER A 218 -15.14 18.46 -15.24
N VAL A 219 -14.29 17.46 -15.41
CA VAL A 219 -14.49 16.31 -16.29
C VAL A 219 -15.66 15.45 -15.81
N HIS A 220 -15.79 15.18 -14.52
CA HIS A 220 -16.94 14.44 -13.97
C HIS A 220 -18.25 15.22 -14.21
N LYS A 221 -18.31 16.51 -13.89
CA LYS A 221 -19.51 17.34 -14.11
C LYS A 221 -19.86 17.50 -15.60
N GLN A 222 -18.86 17.48 -16.48
CA GLN A 222 -19.05 17.42 -17.93
C GLN A 222 -19.52 16.03 -18.38
N ILE A 223 -18.91 14.95 -17.89
CA ILE A 223 -19.28 13.55 -18.18
C ILE A 223 -20.72 13.28 -17.73
N THR A 224 -21.14 13.68 -16.53
CA THR A 224 -22.53 13.44 -16.06
C THR A 224 -23.55 14.23 -16.88
N LYS A 225 -23.22 15.46 -17.31
CA LYS A 225 -24.06 16.31 -18.17
C LYS A 225 -24.13 15.82 -19.62
N ILE A 226 -23.12 15.06 -20.07
CA ILE A 226 -22.97 14.53 -21.43
C ILE A 226 -23.51 13.09 -21.55
N ALA A 227 -23.32 12.26 -20.52
CA ALA A 227 -23.89 10.92 -20.42
C ALA A 227 -25.43 10.96 -20.43
N SER A 228 -26.02 12.02 -19.89
CA SER A 228 -27.46 12.28 -19.96
C SER A 228 -27.94 12.74 -21.34
N SER A 229 -27.06 13.03 -22.31
CA SER A 229 -27.45 13.70 -23.56
C SER A 229 -27.07 13.03 -24.90
N ALA A 230 -26.17 12.03 -25.02
CA ALA A 230 -26.01 11.36 -26.33
C ALA A 230 -25.22 10.02 -26.34
N LYS A 231 -25.86 8.95 -26.85
CA LYS A 231 -25.22 7.67 -27.23
C LYS A 231 -24.24 7.76 -28.41
N LYS A 232 -24.30 8.81 -29.25
CA LYS A 232 -23.52 8.90 -30.50
C LYS A 232 -22.26 9.79 -30.42
N GLN A 233 -22.25 10.81 -29.54
CA GLN A 233 -21.07 11.69 -29.37
C GLN A 233 -20.03 11.13 -28.38
N ALA A 234 -20.42 10.18 -27.52
CA ALA A 234 -19.53 9.53 -26.57
C ALA A 234 -18.30 8.90 -27.24
N LYS A 235 -18.47 8.24 -28.41
CA LYS A 235 -17.39 7.52 -29.10
C LYS A 235 -16.26 8.44 -29.56
N GLN A 236 -16.61 9.63 -30.08
CA GLN A 236 -15.64 10.60 -30.59
C GLN A 236 -14.87 11.29 -29.43
N TYR A 237 -15.55 11.46 -28.29
CA TYR A 237 -14.96 12.06 -27.09
C TYR A 237 -14.06 11.07 -26.32
N ILE A 238 -14.47 9.79 -26.25
CA ILE A 238 -13.65 8.68 -25.73
C ILE A 238 -12.32 8.61 -26.47
N LYS A 239 -12.36 8.71 -27.80
CA LYS A 239 -11.15 8.73 -28.64
C LYS A 239 -10.22 9.89 -28.26
N LYS A 240 -10.76 11.10 -28.09
CA LYS A 240 -9.97 12.29 -27.67
C LYS A 240 -9.42 12.16 -26.25
N MET A 241 -10.19 11.56 -25.33
CA MET A 241 -9.76 11.38 -23.94
C MET A 241 -8.67 10.31 -23.81
N LEU A 242 -8.79 9.18 -24.53
CA LEU A 242 -7.75 8.14 -24.60
C LEU A 242 -6.47 8.69 -25.24
N GLN A 243 -6.59 9.47 -26.31
CA GLN A 243 -5.46 10.19 -26.92
C GLN A 243 -4.80 11.16 -25.95
N TRP A 244 -5.58 11.85 -25.12
CA TRP A 244 -5.07 12.77 -24.10
C TRP A 244 -4.37 12.02 -22.95
N CYS A 245 -4.99 10.96 -22.41
CA CYS A 245 -4.38 10.10 -21.39
C CYS A 245 -3.08 9.45 -21.88
N HIS A 246 -3.03 9.03 -23.14
CA HIS A 246 -1.83 8.50 -23.77
C HIS A 246 -0.71 9.53 -23.88
N ARG A 247 -1.06 10.80 -24.11
CA ARG A 247 -0.10 11.89 -24.25
C ARG A 247 0.51 12.34 -22.92
N PHE A 248 -0.24 12.25 -21.83
CA PHE A 248 0.15 12.86 -20.55
C PHE A 248 0.49 11.88 -19.44
N CYS A 249 0.02 10.63 -19.50
CA CYS A 249 0.16 9.68 -18.39
C CYS A 249 0.97 8.42 -18.75
N GLY A 250 1.58 8.36 -19.94
CA GLY A 250 2.27 7.17 -20.44
C GLY A 250 1.33 5.97 -20.63
N SER A 251 1.88 4.82 -20.98
CA SER A 251 1.13 3.58 -21.24
C SER A 251 0.36 3.08 -20.01
N GLU A 252 0.92 3.22 -18.81
CA GLU A 252 0.26 2.82 -17.55
C GLU A 252 -0.95 3.72 -17.20
N GLY A 253 -0.87 5.01 -17.51
CA GLY A 253 -1.96 5.94 -17.21
C GLY A 253 -3.15 5.83 -18.15
N VAL A 254 -2.96 5.37 -19.39
CA VAL A 254 -4.06 5.00 -20.31
C VAL A 254 -4.89 3.87 -19.71
N LEU A 255 -4.24 2.94 -19.01
CA LEU A 255 -4.81 1.69 -18.51
C LEU A 255 -5.63 1.89 -17.23
N ILE A 256 -5.13 2.71 -16.32
CA ILE A 256 -5.89 3.14 -15.13
C ILE A 256 -7.11 3.96 -15.57
N SER A 257 -6.92 4.85 -16.55
CA SER A 257 -8.00 5.70 -17.06
C SER A 257 -9.06 4.90 -17.82
N SER A 258 -8.66 3.89 -18.60
CA SER A 258 -9.59 3.00 -19.30
C SER A 258 -10.29 2.03 -18.35
N THR A 259 -9.63 1.60 -17.27
CA THR A 259 -10.23 0.78 -16.20
C THR A 259 -11.27 1.57 -15.40
N ILE A 260 -10.93 2.80 -14.97
CA ILE A 260 -11.87 3.70 -14.30
C ILE A 260 -13.02 4.04 -15.26
N PHE A 261 -12.73 4.28 -16.53
CA PHE A 261 -13.75 4.58 -17.53
C PHE A 261 -14.66 3.39 -17.83
N LEU A 262 -14.13 2.18 -18.00
CA LEU A 262 -14.92 0.96 -18.17
C LEU A 262 -15.80 0.70 -16.95
N SER A 263 -15.29 0.94 -15.73
CA SER A 263 -16.08 0.85 -14.49
C SER A 263 -17.16 1.92 -14.37
N TYR A 264 -16.96 3.10 -14.97
CA TYR A 264 -17.92 4.21 -14.95
C TYR A 264 -18.98 4.06 -16.05
N ALA A 265 -18.56 3.60 -17.24
CA ALA A 265 -19.42 3.40 -18.40
C ALA A 265 -20.28 2.14 -18.28
N SER A 266 -19.88 1.18 -17.44
CA SER A 266 -20.62 -0.05 -17.24
C SER A 266 -21.71 0.05 -16.17
N GLU A 267 -21.75 1.09 -15.31
CA GLU A 267 -22.53 1.06 -14.04
C GLU A 267 -22.26 -0.20 -13.16
N ASP A 268 -21.28 -1.02 -13.53
CA ASP A 268 -21.15 -2.44 -13.18
C ASP A 268 -19.74 -2.76 -12.66
N ALA A 269 -19.63 -3.80 -11.82
CA ALA A 269 -18.44 -4.04 -11.02
C ALA A 269 -17.25 -4.59 -11.82
N VAL A 270 -16.03 -4.23 -11.41
CA VAL A 270 -14.78 -4.74 -11.98
C VAL A 270 -14.17 -5.79 -11.07
N LEU A 271 -13.63 -6.86 -11.66
CA LEU A 271 -12.87 -7.89 -10.97
C LEU A 271 -11.51 -8.10 -11.64
N LEU A 272 -10.44 -7.88 -10.86
CA LEU A 272 -9.08 -8.17 -11.29
C LEU A 272 -8.77 -9.66 -11.07
N VAL A 273 -8.40 -10.36 -12.13
CA VAL A 273 -8.11 -11.80 -12.11
C VAL A 273 -6.72 -12.08 -12.68
N GLU A 274 -6.13 -13.23 -12.34
CA GLU A 274 -4.86 -13.65 -12.93
C GLU A 274 -5.03 -13.93 -14.43
N ARG A 275 -3.99 -13.67 -15.22
CA ARG A 275 -3.97 -13.88 -16.66
C ARG A 275 -4.53 -15.24 -17.11
N LYS A 276 -4.14 -16.32 -16.45
CA LYS A 276 -4.61 -17.70 -16.74
C LYS A 276 -6.14 -17.86 -16.69
N VAL A 277 -6.81 -17.06 -15.86
CA VAL A 277 -8.26 -17.04 -15.70
C VAL A 277 -8.92 -16.44 -16.95
N ILE A 278 -8.32 -15.37 -17.49
CA ILE A 278 -8.79 -14.70 -18.70
C ILE A 278 -8.52 -15.57 -19.92
N GLU A 279 -7.32 -16.15 -20.03
CA GLU A 279 -6.98 -17.06 -21.13
C GLU A 279 -7.93 -18.26 -21.17
N LYS A 280 -8.27 -18.84 -20.01
CA LYS A 280 -9.28 -19.89 -19.92
C LYS A 280 -10.65 -19.42 -20.42
N ALA A 281 -11.10 -18.24 -19.98
CA ALA A 281 -12.37 -17.68 -20.42
C ALA A 281 -12.39 -17.38 -21.92
N LEU A 282 -11.30 -16.85 -22.48
CA LEU A 282 -11.15 -16.60 -23.92
C LEU A 282 -11.16 -17.90 -24.73
N HIS A 283 -10.41 -18.91 -24.29
CA HIS A 283 -10.39 -20.22 -24.91
C HIS A 283 -11.79 -20.83 -24.99
N MET A 284 -12.57 -20.71 -23.90
CA MET A 284 -13.96 -21.17 -23.86
C MET A 284 -14.82 -20.46 -24.92
N VAL A 285 -14.71 -19.13 -25.05
CA VAL A 285 -15.43 -18.35 -26.07
C VAL A 285 -15.02 -18.75 -27.49
N CYS A 286 -13.71 -18.88 -27.75
CA CYS A 286 -13.19 -19.18 -29.09
C CYS A 286 -13.68 -20.54 -29.62
N HIS A 287 -13.79 -21.55 -28.76
CA HIS A 287 -14.20 -22.89 -29.17
C HIS A 287 -15.72 -23.09 -29.31
N LYS A 288 -16.52 -22.31 -28.61
CA LYS A 288 -17.98 -22.50 -28.57
C LYS A 288 -18.77 -21.47 -29.38
N GLY A 289 -18.11 -20.47 -29.97
CA GLY A 289 -18.76 -19.41 -30.73
C GLY A 289 -19.18 -18.23 -29.84
N ARG A 290 -19.26 -17.04 -30.45
CA ARG A 290 -19.62 -15.80 -29.76
C ARG A 290 -21.09 -15.87 -29.31
N ASP A 291 -21.37 -15.50 -28.07
CA ASP A 291 -22.71 -15.43 -27.45
C ASP A 291 -23.38 -16.75 -27.01
N LEU A 292 -22.69 -17.89 -26.98
CA LEU A 292 -23.18 -19.00 -26.16
C LEU A 292 -22.97 -18.66 -24.68
N GLY A 293 -24.01 -18.77 -23.87
CA GLY A 293 -23.96 -18.57 -22.42
C GLY A 293 -23.10 -19.65 -21.77
N ILE A 294 -21.78 -19.52 -21.89
CA ILE A 294 -20.83 -20.49 -21.36
C ILE A 294 -20.70 -20.22 -19.86
N ASP A 295 -21.07 -21.23 -19.07
CA ASP A 295 -20.91 -21.19 -17.63
C ASP A 295 -19.43 -21.13 -17.25
N PHE A 296 -19.00 -19.96 -16.82
CA PHE A 296 -17.69 -19.68 -16.32
C PHE A 296 -17.70 -19.70 -14.81
N THR A 297 -16.86 -20.57 -14.22
CA THR A 297 -16.77 -20.73 -12.77
C THR A 297 -15.49 -20.09 -12.25
N LEU A 298 -15.61 -19.17 -11.30
CA LEU A 298 -14.49 -18.50 -10.65
C LEU A 298 -14.59 -18.56 -9.13
N GLU A 299 -13.47 -18.88 -8.47
CA GLU A 299 -13.37 -18.80 -7.02
C GLU A 299 -13.10 -17.37 -6.58
N LEU A 300 -13.89 -16.89 -5.61
CA LEU A 300 -13.83 -15.56 -5.05
C LEU A 300 -13.47 -15.61 -3.57
N LEU A 301 -12.70 -14.60 -3.15
CA LEU A 301 -12.54 -14.28 -1.73
C LEU A 301 -13.81 -13.60 -1.20
N GLU A 302 -14.06 -13.72 0.10
CA GLU A 302 -15.23 -13.12 0.77
C GLU A 302 -15.39 -11.61 0.50
N ARG A 303 -14.28 -10.86 0.46
CA ARG A 303 -14.29 -9.44 0.10
C ARG A 303 -14.85 -9.19 -1.30
N ASP A 304 -14.48 -10.03 -2.27
CA ASP A 304 -14.93 -9.87 -3.65
C ASP A 304 -16.40 -10.29 -3.78
N PHE A 305 -16.87 -11.30 -3.03
CA PHE A 305 -18.29 -11.66 -2.94
C PHE A 305 -19.16 -10.46 -2.54
N PHE A 306 -18.84 -9.79 -1.42
CA PHE A 306 -19.65 -8.66 -0.95
C PHE A 306 -19.71 -7.49 -1.94
N ARG A 307 -18.63 -7.30 -2.72
CA ARG A 307 -18.58 -6.26 -3.76
C ARG A 307 -19.41 -6.62 -4.99
N LEU A 308 -19.43 -7.91 -5.35
CA LEU A 308 -19.98 -8.40 -6.61
C LEU A 308 -21.41 -8.94 -6.51
N ARG A 309 -21.89 -9.29 -5.31
CA ARG A 309 -23.25 -9.81 -5.13
C ARG A 309 -24.30 -8.81 -5.61
N GLY A 310 -25.27 -9.30 -6.39
CA GLY A 310 -26.36 -8.49 -6.96
C GLY A 310 -25.98 -7.66 -8.20
N ARG A 311 -24.75 -7.79 -8.71
CA ARG A 311 -24.34 -7.10 -9.95
C ARG A 311 -24.85 -7.84 -11.17
N LYS A 312 -25.37 -7.07 -12.15
CA LYS A 312 -25.91 -7.61 -13.40
C LYS A 312 -24.80 -7.95 -14.40
N HIS A 313 -23.72 -7.16 -14.38
CA HIS A 313 -22.53 -7.45 -15.17
C HIS A 313 -21.26 -7.30 -14.34
N ILE A 314 -20.22 -8.04 -14.72
CA ILE A 314 -18.87 -7.89 -14.15
C ILE A 314 -17.85 -7.85 -15.28
N VAL A 315 -16.95 -6.87 -15.25
CA VAL A 315 -15.82 -6.80 -16.19
C VAL A 315 -14.61 -7.50 -15.57
N LEU A 316 -14.08 -8.52 -16.25
CA LEU A 316 -12.82 -9.14 -15.89
C LEU A 316 -11.65 -8.38 -16.52
N LEU A 317 -10.66 -8.05 -15.69
CA LEU A 317 -9.41 -7.43 -16.13
C LEU A 317 -8.21 -8.24 -15.62
N ASP A 318 -7.15 -8.25 -16.42
CA ASP A 318 -5.90 -8.92 -16.07
C ASP A 318 -5.18 -8.13 -14.97
N LYS A 319 -4.80 -8.81 -13.89
CA LYS A 319 -3.98 -8.22 -12.82
C LYS A 319 -2.62 -7.74 -13.35
N ASP A 320 -2.05 -8.46 -14.31
CA ASP A 320 -0.71 -8.18 -14.83
C ASP A 320 -0.73 -7.18 -15.98
N ASN A 321 -1.90 -6.57 -16.24
CA ASN A 321 -2.05 -5.45 -17.17
C ASN A 321 -1.61 -5.76 -18.61
N SER A 322 -1.53 -7.03 -18.99
CA SER A 322 -1.24 -7.39 -20.37
C SER A 322 -2.47 -7.03 -21.23
N CYS A 323 -2.25 -6.49 -22.44
CA CYS A 323 -3.24 -5.89 -23.34
C CYS A 323 -4.34 -6.85 -23.87
N ILE A 324 -4.89 -7.70 -23.02
CA ILE A 324 -5.87 -8.74 -23.34
C ILE A 324 -7.27 -8.10 -23.39
N PRO A 325 -8.14 -8.51 -24.34
CA PRO A 325 -9.52 -8.05 -24.42
C PRO A 325 -10.28 -8.23 -23.10
N SER A 326 -11.05 -7.22 -22.71
CA SER A 326 -11.92 -7.25 -21.55
C SER A 326 -13.06 -8.25 -21.77
N ILE A 327 -13.33 -9.08 -20.75
CA ILE A 327 -14.44 -10.03 -20.77
C ILE A 327 -15.57 -9.47 -19.90
N ILE A 328 -16.80 -9.47 -20.41
CA ILE A 328 -17.98 -9.16 -19.60
C ILE A 328 -18.64 -10.46 -19.18
N LEU A 329 -18.86 -10.62 -17.89
CA LEU A 329 -19.69 -11.65 -17.30
C LEU A 329 -21.13 -11.15 -17.16
N LYS A 330 -22.09 -12.04 -17.45
CA LYS A 330 -23.54 -11.85 -17.37
C LYS A 330 -24.18 -12.99 -16.59
N ASN A 331 -25.45 -12.86 -16.20
CA ASN A 331 -26.21 -13.92 -15.53
C ASN A 331 -25.43 -14.48 -14.33
N ILE A 332 -24.99 -13.58 -13.45
CA ILE A 332 -24.03 -13.89 -12.39
C ILE A 332 -24.77 -14.51 -11.21
N PHE A 333 -24.35 -15.72 -10.84
CA PHE A 333 -24.77 -16.43 -9.64
C PHE A 333 -23.55 -16.64 -8.76
N ILE A 334 -23.60 -16.19 -7.51
CA ILE A 334 -22.50 -16.38 -6.55
C ILE A 334 -23.02 -17.12 -5.33
N TYR A 335 -22.39 -18.23 -4.98
CA TYR A 335 -22.77 -19.07 -3.85
C TYR A 335 -21.53 -19.52 -3.05
N PRO A 336 -21.66 -19.81 -1.74
CA PRO A 336 -20.55 -20.31 -0.93
C PRO A 336 -20.09 -21.69 -1.44
N LYS A 337 -18.78 -21.91 -1.53
CA LYS A 337 -18.18 -23.18 -1.99
C LYS A 337 -18.25 -24.27 -0.93
N ASP A 338 -17.92 -23.88 0.31
CA ASP A 338 -17.89 -24.76 1.47
C ASP A 338 -18.32 -23.94 2.69
N LEU A 339 -19.45 -24.31 3.29
CA LEU A 339 -20.01 -23.65 4.47
C LEU A 339 -19.26 -24.00 5.76
N ALA A 340 -18.52 -25.11 5.76
CA ALA A 340 -17.79 -25.61 6.93
C ALA A 340 -16.31 -25.15 6.96
N ALA A 341 -15.78 -24.64 5.85
CA ALA A 341 -14.39 -24.18 5.79
C ALA A 341 -14.16 -22.95 6.69
N PRO A 342 -13.04 -22.89 7.45
CA PRO A 342 -12.70 -21.74 8.30
C PRO A 342 -12.45 -20.46 7.50
N LYS A 343 -12.11 -20.59 6.21
CA LYS A 343 -12.02 -19.48 5.27
C LYS A 343 -13.11 -19.62 4.22
N LYS A 344 -14.11 -18.74 4.29
CA LYS A 344 -15.22 -18.72 3.33
C LYS A 344 -14.70 -18.37 1.93
N THR A 345 -14.89 -19.30 1.00
CA THR A 345 -14.66 -19.11 -0.43
C THR A 345 -15.99 -19.19 -1.15
N TYR A 346 -16.12 -18.43 -2.23
CA TYR A 346 -17.35 -18.36 -3.00
C TYR A 346 -17.08 -18.80 -4.43
N VAL A 347 -18.07 -19.40 -5.06
CA VAL A 347 -18.06 -19.77 -6.47
C VAL A 347 -18.97 -18.81 -7.21
N MET A 348 -18.44 -18.16 -8.24
CA MET A 348 -19.21 -17.36 -9.17
C MET A 348 -19.39 -18.14 -10.47
N GLN A 349 -20.63 -18.39 -10.85
CA GLN A 349 -21.04 -18.85 -12.17
C GLN A 349 -21.57 -17.66 -12.97
N ALA A 350 -21.14 -17.53 -14.22
CA ALA A 350 -21.62 -16.46 -15.10
C ALA A 350 -21.51 -16.86 -16.58
N SER A 351 -22.37 -16.31 -17.41
CA SER A 351 -22.27 -16.37 -18.86
C SER A 351 -21.24 -15.37 -19.38
N ILE A 352 -20.34 -15.80 -20.26
CA ILE A 352 -19.35 -14.90 -20.87
C ILE A 352 -19.93 -14.19 -22.09
N LYS A 353 -19.80 -12.86 -22.14
CA LYS A 353 -19.93 -12.04 -23.34
C LYS A 353 -18.57 -11.44 -23.72
N TYR A 354 -18.05 -11.88 -24.86
CA TYR A 354 -16.78 -11.37 -25.39
C TYR A 354 -16.97 -9.99 -26.01
N ILE A 355 -16.08 -9.05 -25.65
CA ILE A 355 -15.96 -7.78 -26.36
C ILE A 355 -14.77 -7.87 -27.31
N ASN A 356 -15.03 -7.80 -28.61
CA ASN A 356 -13.97 -7.59 -29.59
C ASN A 356 -13.48 -6.12 -29.50
N LYS A 357 -12.16 -5.89 -29.50
CA LYS A 357 -11.54 -4.55 -29.50
C LYS A 357 -12.08 -3.65 -30.61
N GLU A 358 -12.36 -4.23 -31.78
CA GLU A 358 -12.89 -3.52 -32.95
C GLU A 358 -14.25 -2.86 -32.69
N THR A 359 -15.09 -3.42 -31.81
CA THR A 359 -16.43 -2.89 -31.54
C THR A 359 -16.40 -1.52 -30.86
N TYR A 360 -15.36 -1.26 -30.04
CA TYR A 360 -15.19 0.00 -29.31
C TYR A 360 -14.15 0.94 -29.92
N GLY A 361 -13.42 0.52 -30.95
CA GLY A 361 -12.41 1.34 -31.63
C GLY A 361 -11.21 1.68 -30.74
N ILE A 362 -10.80 0.71 -29.91
CA ILE A 362 -9.58 0.75 -29.08
C ILE A 362 -8.43 0.12 -29.86
#